data_AF-A0AAN5CXY7-F1
#
_entry.id   AF-A0AAN5CXY7-F1
#
_cell.length_a   1.000
_cell.length_b   1.000
_cell.length_c   1.000
_cell.angle_alpha   90.00
_cell.angle_beta   90.00
_cell.angle_gamma   90.00
#
_symmetry.space_group_name_H-M   'P 1'
#
loop_
_entity.id
_entity.type
_entity.pdbx_description
1 polymer ?
#
loop_
_entity_poly.entity_id
_entity_poly.type
_entity_poly.pdbx_seq_one_letter_code
_entity_poly.pdbx_strand_id
1 'polypeptide(L)'
;RTLYLTSFTLWIVISLLAITIGSQSFLVFVVLRSLAAVSSAVLGVLSPVILADLFHGNALGVALVGMHASEVVSSATIAPIYSSLVVSSGLPWQAGLLPGPILALVPLGGMLWTMKAMQFWIPSMILSAWTYAPEAFLGLSYPSVTTLNSLLVLSGTVSGMPLLLWFAQV
;
A
#
# COMPACT_ATOMS: atom_id res chain seq x y z
N ARG A 1 6.50 0.08 -3.65
CA ARG A 1 5.25 -0.42 -3.02
C ARG A 1 5.29 -0.35 -1.49
N THR A 2 6.26 -0.97 -0.79
CA THR A 2 6.34 -0.93 0.68
C THR A 2 6.39 0.50 1.24
N LEU A 3 7.23 1.37 0.67
CA LEU A 3 7.32 2.78 1.06
C LEU A 3 5.98 3.54 0.94
N TYR A 4 5.19 3.21 -0.08
CA TYR A 4 3.87 3.81 -0.27
C TYR A 4 2.89 3.38 0.83
N LEU A 5 2.84 2.07 1.12
CA LEU A 5 2.00 1.56 2.21
C LEU A 5 2.41 2.14 3.55
N THR A 6 3.71 2.21 3.86
CA THR A 6 4.18 2.77 5.13
C THR A 6 3.82 4.25 5.24
N SER A 7 4.00 5.03 4.16
CA SER A 7 3.61 6.45 4.13
C SER A 7 2.10 6.61 4.29
N PHE A 8 1.30 5.75 3.66
CA PHE A 8 -0.16 5.78 3.72
C PHE A 8 -0.67 5.45 5.13
N THR A 9 -0.16 4.37 5.73
CA THR A 9 -0.49 4.00 7.10
C THR A 9 -0.05 5.05 8.11
N LEU A 10 1.14 5.63 7.93
CA LEU A 10 1.67 6.65 8.83
C LEU A 10 0.86 7.95 8.73
N TRP A 11 0.44 8.35 7.53
CA TRP A 11 -0.48 9.46 7.34
C TRP A 11 -1.82 9.25 8.07
N ILE A 12 -2.43 8.06 7.97
CA ILE A 12 -3.68 7.73 8.68
C ILE A 12 -3.48 7.77 10.19
N VAL A 13 -2.45 7.09 10.70
CA VAL A 13 -2.17 7.00 12.14
C VAL A 13 -1.91 8.38 12.74
N ILE A 14 -1.06 9.19 12.11
CA ILE A 14 -0.76 10.54 12.60
C ILE A 14 -1.99 11.44 12.50
N SER A 15 -2.81 11.31 11.45
CA SER A 15 -4.06 12.08 11.31
C SER A 15 -5.07 11.73 12.41
N LEU A 16 -5.24 10.44 12.73
CA LEU A 16 -6.10 10.01 13.82
C LEU A 16 -5.55 10.45 15.18
N LEU A 17 -4.24 10.33 15.40
CA LEU A 17 -3.59 10.80 16.62
C LEU A 17 -3.80 12.31 16.83
N ALA A 18 -3.64 13.10 15.77
CA ALA A 18 -3.88 14.54 15.80
C ALA A 18 -5.34 14.89 16.17
N ILE A 19 -6.31 14.06 15.79
CA ILE A 19 -7.72 14.25 16.14
C ILE A 19 -7.97 13.91 17.62
N THR A 20 -7.29 12.89 18.17
CA THR A 20 -7.44 12.52 19.59
C THR A 20 -6.85 13.53 20.56
N ILE A 21 -5.93 14.39 20.10
CA ILE A 21 -5.33 15.42 20.92
C ILE A 21 -6.31 16.57 21.08
N GLY A 22 -6.82 16.74 22.30
CA GLY A 22 -7.77 17.78 22.65
C GLY A 22 -7.25 19.21 22.38
N SER A 23 -8.16 20.18 22.43
CA SER A 23 -7.89 21.59 22.13
C SER A 23 -6.80 22.24 23.01
N GLN A 24 -6.45 21.62 24.13
CA GLN A 24 -5.47 22.13 25.10
C GLN A 24 -4.01 22.01 24.63
N SER A 25 -3.73 21.22 23.60
CA SER A 25 -2.36 20.94 23.13
C SER A 25 -2.16 21.39 21.67
N PHE A 26 -2.45 22.66 21.40
CA PHE A 26 -2.38 23.24 20.05
C PHE A 26 -1.02 23.01 19.35
N LEU A 27 0.10 23.19 20.08
CA LEU A 27 1.43 23.00 19.50
C LEU A 27 1.66 21.55 19.03
N VAL A 28 1.26 20.57 19.86
CA VAL A 28 1.38 19.14 19.52
C VAL A 28 0.51 18.81 18.30
N PHE A 29 -0.70 19.37 18.24
CA PHE A 29 -1.58 19.23 17.08
C PHE A 29 -0.92 19.74 15.79
N VAL A 30 -0.31 20.93 15.81
CA VAL A 30 0.37 21.51 14.64
C VAL A 30 1.54 20.64 14.18
N VAL A 31 2.35 20.12 15.11
CA VAL A 31 3.48 19.23 14.79
C VAL A 31 3.01 17.93 14.16
N LEU A 32 1.96 17.31 14.70
CA LEU A 32 1.41 16.10 14.09
C LEU A 32 0.80 16.39 12.72
N ARG A 33 0.16 17.55 12.55
CA ARG A 33 -0.36 17.95 11.23
C ARG A 33 0.71 18.20 10.20
N SER A 34 1.85 18.79 10.58
CA SER A 34 2.97 18.95 9.64
C SER A 34 3.58 17.60 9.26
N LEU A 35 3.73 16.66 10.20
CA LEU A 35 4.17 15.30 9.91
C LEU A 35 3.21 14.53 9.00
N ALA A 36 1.90 14.67 9.22
CA ALA A 36 0.88 14.13 8.33
C ALA A 36 1.01 14.75 6.93
N ALA A 37 1.19 16.08 6.83
CA ALA A 37 1.35 16.76 5.54
C ALA A 37 2.59 16.25 4.76
N VAL A 38 3.72 16.04 5.44
CA VAL A 38 4.93 15.44 4.83
C VAL A 38 4.61 14.05 4.26
N SER A 39 3.90 13.22 5.03
CA SER A 39 3.51 11.87 4.60
C SER A 39 2.54 11.90 3.42
N SER A 40 1.62 12.88 3.41
CA SER A 40 0.71 13.13 2.30
C SER A 40 1.43 13.58 1.04
N ALA A 41 2.47 14.42 1.16
CA ALA A 41 3.27 14.85 0.03
C ALA A 41 4.02 13.68 -0.63
N VAL A 42 4.57 12.78 0.20
CA VAL A 42 5.21 11.55 -0.29
C VAL A 42 4.22 10.68 -1.08
N LEU A 43 2.97 10.56 -0.62
CA LEU A 43 1.92 9.84 -1.35
C LEU A 43 1.59 10.51 -2.68
N GLY A 44 1.52 11.84 -2.72
CA GLY A 44 1.28 12.59 -3.96
C GLY A 44 2.34 12.31 -5.02
N VAL A 45 3.61 12.21 -4.62
CA VAL A 45 4.74 11.90 -5.52
C VAL A 45 4.75 10.41 -5.93
N LEU A 46 4.47 9.48 -5.01
CA LEU A 46 4.54 8.05 -5.29
C LEU A 46 3.32 7.49 -6.03
N SER A 47 2.14 8.13 -5.92
CA SER A 47 0.91 7.67 -6.59
C SER A 47 1.04 7.55 -8.11
N PRO A 48 1.51 8.57 -8.87
CA PRO A 48 1.69 8.45 -10.31
C PRO A 48 2.75 7.41 -10.70
N VAL A 49 3.80 7.23 -9.87
CA VAL A 49 4.83 6.20 -10.09
C VAL A 49 4.21 4.80 -10.02
N ILE A 50 3.37 4.53 -9.02
CA ILE A 50 2.68 3.24 -8.90
C ILE A 50 1.70 3.02 -10.05
N LEU A 51 1.00 4.06 -10.51
CA LEU A 51 0.12 3.96 -11.67
C LEU A 51 0.91 3.63 -12.95
N ALA A 52 2.10 4.22 -13.13
CA ALA A 52 3.00 3.91 -14.24
C ALA A 52 3.50 2.46 -14.21
N ASP A 53 3.72 1.89 -13.03
CA ASP A 53 4.08 0.46 -12.89
C ASP A 53 2.91 -0.49 -13.22
N LEU A 54 1.66 -0.03 -13.02
CA LEU A 54 0.46 -0.86 -13.18
C LEU A 54 -0.14 -0.79 -14.59
N PHE A 55 -0.05 0.36 -15.25
CA PHE A 55 -0.70 0.62 -16.53
C PHE A 55 0.31 1.02 -17.60
N HIS A 56 0.08 0.57 -18.83
CA HIS A 56 0.93 0.90 -19.98
C HIS A 56 0.11 1.57 -21.09
N GLY A 57 0.75 2.41 -21.90
CA GLY A 57 0.15 3.06 -23.06
C GLY A 57 -1.04 3.96 -22.71
N ASN A 58 -2.12 3.87 -23.49
CA ASN A 58 -3.30 4.74 -23.34
C ASN A 58 -3.99 4.58 -21.97
N ALA A 59 -3.92 3.40 -21.35
CA ALA A 59 -4.52 3.15 -20.04
C ALA A 59 -3.84 3.98 -18.93
N LEU A 60 -2.54 4.21 -19.03
CA LEU A 60 -1.80 5.04 -18.09
C LEU A 60 -2.27 6.50 -18.15
N GLY A 61 -2.45 7.03 -19.36
CA GLY A 61 -2.95 8.40 -19.55
C GLY A 61 -4.32 8.60 -18.90
N VAL A 62 -5.26 7.68 -19.12
CA VAL A 62 -6.59 7.72 -18.50
C VAL A 62 -6.50 7.63 -16.97
N ALA A 63 -5.65 6.76 -16.43
CA ALA A 63 -5.47 6.61 -14.99
C ALA A 63 -4.92 7.88 -14.33
N LEU A 64 -3.93 8.53 -14.94
CA LEU A 64 -3.36 9.79 -14.45
C LEU A 64 -4.37 10.94 -14.50
N VAL A 65 -5.14 11.04 -15.59
CA VAL A 65 -6.23 12.04 -15.71
C VAL A 65 -7.29 11.80 -14.63
N GLY A 66 -7.69 10.55 -14.41
CA GLY A 66 -8.64 10.19 -13.35
C GLY A 66 -8.13 10.55 -11.95
N MET A 67 -6.86 10.28 -11.67
CA MET A 67 -6.22 10.65 -10.40
C MET A 67 -6.30 12.16 -10.16
N HIS A 68 -5.85 12.98 -11.12
CA HIS A 68 -5.90 14.44 -10.98
C HIS A 68 -7.32 15.00 -10.96
N ALA A 69 -8.25 14.42 -11.73
CA ALA A 69 -9.65 14.80 -11.66
C ALA A 69 -10.21 14.56 -10.25
N SER A 70 -9.89 13.42 -9.63
CA SER A 70 -10.32 13.12 -8.25
C SER A 70 -9.73 14.08 -7.21
N GLU A 71 -8.47 14.50 -7.41
CA GLU A 71 -7.79 15.48 -6.55
C GLU A 71 -8.44 16.86 -6.65
N VAL A 72 -8.74 17.32 -7.87
CA VAL A 72 -9.44 18.59 -8.12
C VAL A 72 -10.85 18.55 -7.52
N VAL A 73 -11.61 17.47 -7.74
CA VAL A 73 -12.96 17.34 -7.16
C VAL A 73 -12.90 17.36 -5.64
N SER A 74 -12.00 16.58 -5.03
CA SER A 74 -11.86 16.51 -3.57
C SER A 74 -11.47 17.86 -2.96
N SER A 75 -10.47 18.53 -3.53
CA SER A 75 -9.92 19.78 -3.00
C SER A 75 -10.80 21.01 -3.30
N ALA A 76 -11.37 21.11 -4.50
CA ALA A 76 -12.13 22.30 -4.90
C ALA A 76 -13.58 22.27 -4.44
N THR A 77 -14.18 21.08 -4.30
CA THR A 77 -15.63 20.98 -4.01
C THR A 77 -15.91 20.38 -2.64
N ILE A 78 -15.42 19.17 -2.37
CA ILE A 78 -15.83 18.41 -1.18
C ILE A 78 -15.29 19.07 0.09
N ALA A 79 -14.00 19.44 0.11
CA ALA A 79 -13.38 20.01 1.30
C ALA A 79 -14.01 21.35 1.74
N PRO A 80 -14.26 22.34 0.86
CA PRO A 80 -14.92 23.58 1.24
C PRO A 80 -16.37 23.38 1.70
N ILE A 81 -17.14 22.51 1.02
CA ILE A 81 -18.53 22.21 1.40
C ILE A 81 -18.56 21.56 2.78
N TYR A 82 -17.68 20.59 3.03
CA TYR A 82 -17.63 19.96 4.35
C TYR A 82 -17.19 20.95 5.43
N SER A 83 -16.20 21.78 5.14
CA SER A 83 -15.74 22.82 6.08
C SER A 83 -16.85 23.82 6.42
N SER A 84 -17.68 24.22 5.45
CA SER A 84 -18.79 25.15 5.70
C SER A 84 -19.91 24.51 6.54
N LEU A 85 -20.16 23.21 6.36
CA LEU A 85 -21.09 22.44 7.19
C LEU A 85 -20.60 22.31 8.64
N VAL A 86 -19.29 22.10 8.84
CA VAL A 86 -18.71 22.01 10.19
C VAL A 86 -18.76 23.37 10.89
N VAL A 87 -18.45 24.46 10.18
CA VAL A 87 -18.52 25.82 10.75
C VAL A 87 -19.97 26.20 11.09
N SER A 88 -20.94 25.86 10.25
CA SER A 88 -22.35 26.21 10.49
C SER A 88 -23.05 25.37 11.56
N SER A 89 -22.57 24.16 11.83
CA SER A 89 -23.15 23.25 12.83
C SER A 89 -22.70 23.49 14.27
N GLY A 90 -21.77 24.43 14.51
CA GLY A 90 -21.20 24.69 15.84
C GLY A 90 -20.38 23.52 16.41
N LEU A 91 -20.04 22.54 15.57
CA LEU A 91 -19.17 21.43 15.94
C LEU A 91 -17.73 21.91 16.18
N PRO A 92 -16.95 21.20 17.01
CA PRO A 92 -15.54 21.52 17.15
C PRO A 92 -14.84 21.39 15.79
N TRP A 93 -13.93 22.31 15.49
CA TRP A 93 -13.18 22.34 14.22
C TRP A 93 -12.46 21.01 13.90
N GLN A 94 -12.16 20.19 14.90
CA GLN A 94 -11.59 18.85 14.77
C GLN A 94 -12.51 17.90 13.97
N ALA A 95 -13.83 18.09 14.04
CA ALA A 95 -14.78 17.30 13.25
C ALA A 95 -14.54 17.49 11.74
N GLY A 96 -14.08 18.68 11.34
CA GLY A 96 -13.60 19.01 9.98
C GLY A 96 -12.56 18.04 9.43
N LEU A 97 -11.83 17.36 10.31
CA LEU A 97 -10.67 16.55 9.97
C LEU A 97 -10.96 15.05 9.95
N LEU A 98 -12.13 14.62 10.43
CA LEU A 98 -12.51 13.20 10.54
C LEU A 98 -12.71 12.50 9.19
N PRO A 99 -13.39 13.08 8.18
CA PRO A 99 -13.72 12.33 6.96
C PRO A 99 -12.49 11.83 6.21
N GLY A 100 -11.40 12.62 6.19
CA GLY A 100 -10.17 12.29 5.47
C GLY A 100 -9.61 10.91 5.85
N PRO A 101 -9.14 10.72 7.10
CA PRO A 101 -8.59 9.43 7.54
C PRO A 101 -9.65 8.31 7.54
N ILE A 102 -10.92 8.59 7.83
CA ILE A 102 -11.98 7.57 7.84
C ILE A 102 -12.22 7.01 6.44
N LEU A 103 -12.40 7.89 5.44
CA LEU A 103 -12.61 7.46 4.05
C LEU A 103 -11.39 6.73 3.49
N ALA A 104 -10.19 7.08 3.95
CA ALA A 104 -8.95 6.43 3.53
C ALA A 104 -8.76 5.00 4.10
N LEU A 105 -9.51 4.61 5.13
CA LEU A 105 -9.49 3.22 5.62
C LEU A 105 -10.05 2.24 4.59
N VAL A 106 -11.02 2.67 3.77
CA VAL A 106 -11.62 1.84 2.72
C VAL A 106 -10.59 1.40 1.66
N PRO A 107 -9.86 2.31 0.98
CA PRO A 107 -8.83 1.91 0.04
C PRO A 107 -7.66 1.20 0.71
N LEU A 108 -7.30 1.53 1.97
CA LEU A 108 -6.28 0.77 2.71
C LEU A 108 -6.71 -0.70 2.85
N GLY A 109 -7.95 -0.94 3.28
CA GLY A 109 -8.51 -2.29 3.42
C GLY A 109 -8.51 -3.04 2.09
N GLY A 110 -8.93 -2.39 1.00
CA GLY A 110 -8.90 -2.97 -0.33
C GLY A 110 -7.48 -3.33 -0.79
N MET A 111 -6.49 -2.47 -0.55
CA MET A 111 -5.09 -2.73 -0.90
C MET A 111 -4.51 -3.90 -0.09
N LEU A 112 -4.76 -3.95 1.22
CA LEU A 112 -4.29 -5.04 2.07
C LEU A 112 -4.94 -6.38 1.69
N TRP A 113 -6.25 -6.35 1.39
CA TRP A 113 -6.97 -7.52 0.91
C TRP A 113 -6.40 -8.03 -0.40
N THR A 114 -6.18 -7.16 -1.38
CA THR A 114 -5.64 -7.57 -2.69
C THR A 114 -4.23 -8.12 -2.58
N MET A 115 -3.39 -7.57 -1.71
CA MET A 115 -2.04 -8.13 -1.45
C MET A 115 -2.11 -9.52 -0.82
N LYS A 116 -2.98 -9.74 0.15
CA LYS A 116 -3.20 -11.06 0.77
C LYS A 116 -3.83 -12.05 -0.20
N ALA A 117 -4.80 -11.61 -0.98
CA ALA A 117 -5.42 -12.42 -2.02
C ALA A 117 -4.39 -12.84 -3.06
N MET A 118 -3.55 -11.92 -3.56
CA MET A 118 -2.48 -12.28 -4.50
C MET A 118 -1.53 -13.31 -3.88
N GLN A 119 -1.11 -13.15 -2.62
CA GLN A 119 -0.28 -14.15 -1.93
C GLN A 119 -0.94 -15.53 -1.88
N PHE A 120 -2.24 -15.59 -1.65
CA PHE A 120 -3.00 -16.84 -1.65
C PHE A 120 -3.10 -17.47 -3.05
N TRP A 121 -3.30 -16.65 -4.10
CA TRP A 121 -3.50 -17.13 -5.47
C TRP A 121 -2.21 -17.37 -6.26
N ILE A 122 -1.04 -16.93 -5.77
CA ILE A 122 0.27 -17.11 -6.46
C ILE A 122 0.51 -18.57 -6.92
N PRO A 123 0.33 -19.61 -6.08
CA PRO A 123 0.56 -20.99 -6.52
C PRO A 123 -0.33 -21.40 -7.71
N SER A 124 -1.61 -21.00 -7.69
CA SER A 124 -2.55 -21.27 -8.77
C SER A 124 -2.23 -20.49 -10.03
N MET A 125 -1.76 -19.24 -9.91
CA MET A 125 -1.30 -18.45 -11.05
C MET A 125 -0.05 -19.05 -11.69
N ILE A 126 0.90 -19.56 -10.90
CA ILE A 126 2.09 -20.26 -11.40
C ILE A 126 1.68 -21.55 -12.13
N LEU A 127 0.79 -22.34 -11.53
CA LEU A 127 0.30 -23.58 -12.15
C LEU A 127 -0.42 -23.31 -13.48
N SER A 128 -1.25 -22.26 -13.51
CA SER A 128 -1.94 -21.81 -14.72
C SER A 128 -0.94 -21.36 -15.79
N ALA A 129 0.02 -20.49 -15.43
CA ALA A 129 1.07 -20.05 -16.35
C ALA A 129 1.89 -21.22 -16.91
N TRP A 130 2.15 -22.24 -16.10
CA TRP A 130 2.81 -23.48 -16.55
C TRP A 130 2.02 -24.22 -17.61
N THR A 131 0.69 -24.28 -17.43
CA THR A 131 -0.21 -25.01 -18.32
C THR A 131 -0.37 -24.28 -19.65
N TYR A 132 -0.46 -22.95 -19.62
CA TYR A 132 -0.72 -22.14 -20.81
C TYR A 132 0.54 -21.70 -21.58
N ALA A 133 1.71 -21.65 -20.93
CA ALA A 133 2.96 -21.22 -21.55
C ALA A 133 4.17 -22.11 -21.13
N PRO A 134 4.17 -23.40 -21.48
CA PRO A 134 5.24 -24.34 -21.09
C PRO A 134 6.62 -23.97 -21.68
N GLU A 135 6.63 -23.20 -22.76
CA GLU A 135 7.85 -22.73 -23.43
C GLU A 135 8.70 -21.80 -22.53
N ALA A 136 8.05 -21.03 -21.66
CA ALA A 136 8.74 -20.19 -20.67
C ALA A 136 9.53 -21.02 -19.63
N PHE A 137 9.22 -22.32 -19.53
CA PHE A 137 9.87 -23.26 -18.63
C PHE A 137 10.78 -24.26 -19.37
N LEU A 138 11.26 -23.89 -20.57
CA LEU A 138 12.15 -24.71 -21.40
C LEU A 138 11.58 -26.10 -21.71
N GLY A 139 10.24 -26.24 -21.73
CA GLY A 139 9.56 -27.51 -21.96
C GLY A 139 9.63 -28.51 -20.80
N LEU A 140 10.09 -28.10 -19.62
CA LEU A 140 10.10 -28.97 -18.43
C LEU A 140 8.67 -29.19 -17.91
N SER A 141 8.35 -30.44 -17.57
CA SER A 141 7.09 -30.79 -16.95
C SER A 141 7.04 -30.29 -15.49
N TYR A 142 5.84 -29.96 -15.00
CA TYR A 142 5.59 -29.56 -13.61
C TYR A 142 6.25 -30.49 -12.57
N PRO A 143 6.14 -31.84 -12.66
CA PRO A 143 6.82 -32.73 -11.72
C PRO A 143 8.34 -32.61 -11.78
N SER A 144 8.94 -32.40 -12.97
CA SER A 144 10.39 -32.25 -13.08
C SER A 144 10.90 -31.02 -12.33
N VAL A 145 10.19 -29.89 -12.41
CA VAL A 145 10.64 -28.66 -11.74
C VAL A 145 10.31 -28.65 -10.24
N THR A 146 9.19 -29.22 -9.82
CA THR A 146 8.92 -29.42 -8.39
C THR A 146 9.92 -30.39 -7.75
N THR A 147 10.34 -31.44 -8.48
CA THR A 147 11.42 -32.33 -8.04
C THR A 147 12.74 -31.58 -7.95
N LEU A 148 13.09 -30.78 -8.95
CA LEU A 148 14.33 -30.00 -8.97
C LEU A 148 14.38 -28.95 -7.85
N ASN A 149 13.26 -28.27 -7.58
CA ASN A 149 13.14 -27.33 -6.47
C ASN A 149 13.26 -28.06 -5.12
N SER A 150 12.60 -29.22 -4.98
CA SER A 150 12.70 -30.03 -3.75
C SER A 150 14.14 -30.52 -3.52
N LEU A 151 14.86 -30.88 -4.59
CA LEU A 151 16.27 -31.25 -4.53
C LEU A 151 17.17 -30.07 -4.15
N LEU A 152 16.92 -28.87 -4.68
CA LEU A 152 17.66 -27.65 -4.32
C LEU A 152 17.40 -27.25 -2.87
N VAL A 153 16.15 -27.29 -2.40
CA VAL A 153 15.82 -27.05 -0.99
C VAL A 153 16.50 -28.08 -0.10
N LEU A 154 16.40 -29.37 -0.42
CA LEU A 154 17.07 -30.44 0.33
C LEU A 154 18.60 -30.23 0.39
N SER A 155 19.22 -29.92 -0.74
CA SER A 155 20.66 -29.63 -0.83
C SER A 155 21.04 -28.42 0.03
N GLY A 156 20.24 -27.35 -0.02
CA GLY A 156 20.42 -26.16 0.82
C GLY A 156 20.29 -26.46 2.30
N THR A 157 19.35 -27.34 2.71
CA THR A 157 19.20 -27.74 4.11
C THR A 157 20.36 -28.63 4.57
N VAL A 158 20.76 -29.61 3.76
CA VAL A 158 21.84 -30.56 4.08
C VAL A 158 23.20 -29.86 4.14
N SER A 159 23.46 -28.89 3.26
CA SER A 159 24.73 -28.14 3.26
C SER A 159 24.72 -26.93 4.20
N GLY A 160 23.59 -26.21 4.30
CA GLY A 160 23.47 -24.96 5.04
C GLY A 160 23.32 -25.12 6.56
N MET A 161 22.57 -26.13 7.04
CA MET A 161 22.40 -26.35 8.48
C MET A 161 23.72 -26.72 9.20
N PRO A 162 24.56 -27.64 8.69
CA PRO A 162 25.82 -27.97 9.35
C PRO A 162 26.79 -26.78 9.41
N LEU A 163 26.80 -25.95 8.37
CA LEU A 163 27.64 -24.75 8.30
C LEU A 163 27.19 -23.69 9.32
N LEU A 164 25.88 -23.48 9.47
CA LEU A 164 25.31 -22.61 10.51
C LEU A 164 25.58 -23.14 11.92
N LEU A 165 25.44 -24.45 12.14
CA LEU A 165 25.72 -25.07 13.44
C LEU A 165 27.21 -25.00 13.81
N TRP A 166 28.11 -25.12 12.83
CA TRP A 166 29.54 -24.93 13.05
C TRP A 166 29.86 -23.49 13.46
N PHE A 167 29.35 -22.49 12.75
CA PHE A 167 29.53 -21.08 13.15
C PHE A 167 28.93 -20.74 14.51
N ALA A 168 27.84 -21.40 14.92
CA ALA A 168 27.22 -21.19 16.22
C ALA A 168 28.02 -21.80 17.39
N GLN A 169 28.97 -22.71 17.12
CA GLN A 169 29.79 -23.38 18.15
C GLN A 169 31.18 -22.73 18.33
N VAL A 170 31.57 -21.82 17.45
CA VAL A 170 32.83 -21.05 17.52
C VAL A 170 32.58 -19.72 18.23
#